data_AF-A0A139MDE0-F1
#
_entry.id   AF-A0A139MDE0-F1
#
_cell.length_a   1.000
_cell.length_b   1.000
_cell.length_c   1.000
_cell.angle_alpha   90.00
_cell.angle_beta   90.00
_cell.angle_gamma   90.00
#
_symmetry.space_group_name_H-M   'P 1'
#
loop_
_entity.id
_entity.type
_entity.pdbx_description
1 polymer ?
#
loop_
_entity_poly.entity_id
_entity_poly.type
_entity_poly.pdbx_seq_one_letter_code
_entity_poly.pdbx_strand_id
1 'polypeptide(L)'
;MLKYPQGLNKQRKNFSGKQTEKKVVHNAAKSTPNMVKSKSAVKFGKRGMNFEAEINATNDYYLAHDIAVIHKKPTPIQIVKVDYPQRSRAKITEAYFRQASTTDYSGVYQGRYIDFEAKETHQKTSFPLKNFHEHQIVHMSKVLEQKGIAFVLLHFASLDETYYLPSENLIRFYQEKKGLKSIPLDYIKQHAYQIPSNQIPRIPYLDIVNQLCEVN
;
A
#
# COMPACT_ATOMS: atom_id res chain seq x y z
N MET A 1 -28.61 -10.74 0.66
CA MET A 1 -27.57 -11.34 1.52
C MET A 1 -26.73 -12.28 0.65
N LEU A 2 -25.53 -11.87 0.26
CA LEU A 2 -24.66 -12.67 -0.62
C LEU A 2 -24.08 -13.84 0.19
N LYS A 3 -24.35 -15.09 -0.23
CA LYS A 3 -23.78 -16.29 0.40
C LYS A 3 -22.48 -16.68 -0.30
N TYR A 4 -21.37 -16.63 0.42
CA TYR A 4 -20.10 -17.18 -0.05
C TYR A 4 -20.09 -18.71 0.05
N PRO A 5 -19.45 -19.45 -0.89
CA PRO A 5 -19.35 -20.90 -0.82
C PRO A 5 -18.43 -21.34 0.32
N GLN A 6 -18.92 -22.27 1.15
CA GLN A 6 -18.16 -22.87 2.24
C GLN A 6 -17.05 -23.78 1.70
N GLY A 7 -15.84 -23.61 2.22
CA GLY A 7 -14.66 -24.36 1.82
C GLY A 7 -14.82 -25.88 2.00
N LEU A 8 -14.31 -26.63 1.01
CA LEU A 8 -14.23 -28.09 1.01
C LEU A 8 -13.39 -28.60 2.19
N ASN A 9 -14.08 -29.12 3.20
CA ASN A 9 -13.51 -29.75 4.37
C ASN A 9 -13.02 -31.18 4.00
N LYS A 10 -11.75 -31.33 3.61
CA LYS A 10 -11.17 -32.66 3.35
C LYS A 10 -10.86 -33.37 4.67
N GLN A 11 -11.77 -34.26 5.04
CA GLN A 11 -11.64 -35.23 6.12
C GLN A 11 -10.32 -36.02 6.01
N ARG A 12 -9.55 -36.03 7.11
CA ARG A 12 -8.41 -36.93 7.31
C ARG A 12 -8.95 -38.35 7.52
N LYS A 13 -8.67 -39.26 6.60
CA LYS A 13 -8.87 -40.71 6.80
C LYS A 13 -7.66 -41.27 7.55
N ASN A 14 -7.91 -41.81 8.73
CA ASN A 14 -6.98 -42.66 9.48
C ASN A 14 -6.82 -43.99 8.74
N PHE A 15 -5.58 -44.34 8.38
CA PHE A 15 -5.23 -45.68 7.91
C PHE A 15 -4.36 -46.37 8.97
N SER A 16 -4.93 -47.37 9.63
CA SER A 16 -4.22 -48.35 10.44
C SER A 16 -3.64 -49.44 9.52
N GLY A 17 -2.32 -49.47 9.37
CA GLY A 17 -1.59 -50.48 8.60
C GLY A 17 -0.47 -51.10 9.45
N LYS A 18 -0.41 -52.44 9.43
CA LYS A 18 0.37 -53.32 10.30
C LYS A 18 1.89 -53.08 10.27
N GLN A 19 2.50 -53.26 11.44
CA GLN A 19 3.94 -53.39 11.64
C GLN A 19 4.46 -54.71 11.06
N THR A 20 5.53 -54.64 10.26
CA THR A 20 6.43 -55.77 9.99
C THR A 20 7.86 -55.27 10.07
N GLU A 21 8.60 -55.82 11.01
CA GLU A 21 10.02 -55.56 11.27
C GLU A 21 10.91 -56.10 10.14
N LYS A 22 11.80 -55.25 9.61
CA LYS A 22 13.01 -55.70 8.92
C LYS A 22 14.19 -54.82 9.34
N LYS A 23 15.14 -55.43 10.05
CA LYS A 23 16.48 -54.90 10.36
C LYS A 23 17.24 -54.61 9.07
N VAL A 24 17.72 -53.38 8.89
CA VAL A 24 18.81 -53.06 7.94
C VAL A 24 19.78 -52.10 8.61
N VAL A 25 21.05 -52.41 8.40
CA VAL A 25 22.26 -51.99 9.10
C VAL A 25 22.66 -50.54 8.78
N HIS A 26 23.29 -49.89 9.76
CA HIS A 26 23.84 -48.55 9.74
C HIS A 26 24.79 -48.27 8.56
N ASN A 27 24.64 -47.09 7.95
CA ASN A 27 25.76 -46.35 7.39
C ASN A 27 25.60 -44.86 7.68
N ALA A 28 26.59 -44.30 8.36
CA ALA A 28 26.65 -42.93 8.84
C ALA A 28 26.95 -41.97 7.69
N ALA A 29 26.06 -41.00 7.45
CA ALA A 29 26.33 -39.83 6.64
C ALA A 29 26.03 -38.57 7.47
N LYS A 30 27.04 -37.70 7.55
CA LYS A 30 27.12 -36.49 8.39
C LYS A 30 25.95 -35.53 8.13
N SER A 31 25.11 -35.30 9.14
CA SER A 31 24.05 -34.29 9.13
C SER A 31 24.62 -32.93 9.54
N THR A 32 24.69 -31.99 8.60
CA THR A 32 24.91 -30.57 8.88
C THR A 32 23.62 -29.95 9.43
N PRO A 33 23.67 -29.13 10.49
CA PRO A 33 22.47 -28.54 11.06
C PRO A 33 21.97 -27.40 10.16
N ASN A 34 20.78 -27.57 9.59
CA ASN A 34 20.04 -26.51 8.89
C ASN A 34 19.68 -25.41 9.90
N MET A 35 20.39 -24.28 9.86
CA MET A 35 19.98 -23.07 10.55
C MET A 35 18.65 -22.57 9.98
N VAL A 36 17.59 -22.71 10.75
CA VAL A 36 16.31 -22.04 10.54
C VAL A 36 16.58 -20.53 10.62
N LYS A 37 16.55 -19.84 9.48
CA LYS A 37 16.56 -18.37 9.45
C LYS A 37 15.28 -17.86 10.09
N SER A 38 15.37 -17.46 11.35
CA SER A 38 14.32 -16.68 12.04
C SER A 38 14.00 -15.43 11.23
N LYS A 39 12.72 -15.19 10.94
CA LYS A 39 12.23 -13.91 10.40
C LYS A 39 12.80 -12.79 11.27
N SER A 40 13.62 -11.92 10.70
CA SER A 40 14.16 -10.76 11.40
C SER A 40 13.00 -9.88 11.87
N ALA A 41 12.93 -9.62 13.17
CA ALA A 41 12.09 -8.57 13.73
C ALA A 41 12.31 -7.28 12.95
N VAL A 42 11.22 -6.66 12.49
CA VAL A 42 11.26 -5.39 11.77
C VAL A 42 11.84 -4.36 12.73
N LYS A 43 13.07 -3.91 12.45
CA LYS A 43 13.71 -2.80 13.18
C LYS A 43 13.02 -1.51 12.79
N PHE A 44 11.99 -1.13 13.55
CA PHE A 44 11.37 0.18 13.46
C PHE A 44 12.26 1.22 14.15
N GLY A 45 12.79 2.15 13.36
CA GLY A 45 13.65 3.21 13.86
C GLY A 45 14.84 3.48 12.96
N LYS A 46 14.58 3.98 11.75
CA LYS A 46 15.61 4.70 10.99
C LYS A 46 15.02 6.03 10.57
N ARG A 47 15.54 7.12 11.14
CA ARG A 47 15.46 8.45 10.50
C ARG A 47 16.04 8.30 9.09
N GLY A 48 15.36 8.81 8.07
CA GLY A 48 15.76 8.68 6.67
C GLY A 48 15.12 7.50 5.90
N MET A 49 13.93 7.03 6.30
CA MET A 49 13.10 6.23 5.39
C MET A 49 12.48 7.16 4.32
N ASN A 50 12.38 6.67 3.09
CA ASN A 50 11.63 7.35 2.03
C ASN A 50 10.15 7.38 2.43
N PHE A 51 9.45 8.49 2.14
CA PHE A 51 8.02 8.70 2.43
C PHE A 51 7.14 7.52 2.02
N GLU A 52 7.39 6.88 0.87
CA GLU A 52 6.68 5.67 0.44
C GLU A 52 6.80 4.52 1.46
N ALA A 53 8.00 4.31 2.02
CA ALA A 53 8.24 3.25 2.99
C ALA A 53 7.52 3.53 4.32
N GLU A 54 7.38 4.80 4.71
CA GLU A 54 6.63 5.18 5.91
C GLU A 54 5.12 4.95 5.76
N ILE A 55 4.58 5.20 4.57
CA ILE A 55 3.18 4.89 4.24
C ILE A 55 2.96 3.38 4.28
N ASN A 56 3.84 2.61 3.65
CA ASN A 56 3.74 1.14 3.66
C ASN A 56 3.83 0.58 5.09
N ALA A 57 4.75 1.09 5.90
CA ALA A 57 4.86 0.72 7.31
C ALA A 57 3.60 1.08 8.12
N THR A 58 2.97 2.21 7.81
CA THR A 58 1.69 2.62 8.43
C THR A 58 0.56 1.69 7.99
N ASN A 59 0.49 1.32 6.71
CA ASN A 59 -0.51 0.39 6.20
C ASN A 59 -0.34 -1.02 6.80
N ASP A 60 0.90 -1.50 6.92
CA ASP A 60 1.20 -2.77 7.59
C ASP A 60 0.80 -2.74 9.07
N TYR A 61 1.00 -1.60 9.74
CA TYR A 61 0.53 -1.39 11.11
C TYR A 61 -1.01 -1.49 11.18
N TYR A 62 -1.74 -0.80 10.30
CA TYR A 62 -3.20 -0.88 10.30
C TYR A 62 -3.71 -2.29 10.04
N LEU A 63 -3.08 -3.02 9.12
CA LEU A 63 -3.45 -4.40 8.82
C LEU A 63 -3.19 -5.34 10.01
N ALA A 64 -2.02 -5.20 10.65
CA ALA A 64 -1.63 -6.05 11.77
C ALA A 64 -2.46 -5.85 13.05
N HIS A 65 -3.12 -4.70 13.18
CA HIS A 65 -3.98 -4.35 14.31
C HIS A 65 -5.48 -4.38 13.97
N ASP A 66 -5.85 -4.98 12.83
CA ASP A 66 -7.24 -5.07 12.37
C ASP A 66 -7.96 -3.71 12.25
N ILE A 67 -7.21 -2.63 11.98
CA ILE A 67 -7.74 -1.27 11.83
C ILE A 67 -8.29 -1.06 10.42
N ALA A 68 -7.50 -1.38 9.39
CA ALA A 68 -7.86 -1.18 7.99
C ALA A 68 -7.11 -2.15 7.07
N VAL A 69 -7.66 -2.41 5.89
CA VAL A 69 -7.03 -3.23 4.85
C VAL A 69 -6.73 -2.33 3.65
N ILE A 70 -5.52 -1.77 3.62
CA ILE A 70 -5.09 -0.79 2.61
C ILE A 70 -3.74 -1.23 2.04
N HIS A 71 -3.61 -1.21 0.72
CA HIS A 71 -2.40 -1.64 0.03
C HIS A 71 -2.00 -0.69 -1.08
N LYS A 72 -0.69 -0.70 -1.37
CA LYS A 72 -0.13 -0.10 -2.58
C LYS A 72 -0.42 -1.00 -3.78
N LYS A 73 -0.88 -0.42 -4.88
CA LYS A 73 -1.04 -1.09 -6.16
C LYS A 73 0.35 -1.37 -6.77
N PRO A 74 0.60 -2.56 -7.31
CA PRO A 74 1.88 -2.88 -7.93
C PRO A 74 2.11 -2.02 -9.17
N THR A 75 3.38 -1.72 -9.46
CA THR A 75 3.74 -0.97 -10.67
C THR A 75 3.22 -1.67 -11.92
N PRO A 76 2.40 -0.99 -12.76
CA PRO A 76 1.81 -1.63 -13.92
C PRO A 76 2.88 -1.94 -14.98
N ILE A 77 2.97 -3.22 -15.34
CA ILE A 77 3.83 -3.73 -16.40
C ILE A 77 3.01 -4.52 -17.40
N GLN A 78 3.35 -4.40 -18.68
CA GLN A 78 2.90 -5.32 -19.71
C GLN A 78 3.95 -6.39 -19.88
N ILE A 79 3.57 -7.63 -19.58
CA ILE A 79 4.42 -8.80 -19.81
C ILE A 79 4.32 -9.19 -21.29
N VAL A 80 5.46 -9.31 -21.95
CA VAL A 80 5.55 -9.69 -23.36
C VAL A 80 6.04 -11.12 -23.50
N LYS A 81 7.05 -11.50 -22.72
CA LYS A 81 7.62 -12.84 -22.77
C LYS A 81 7.83 -13.42 -21.38
N VAL A 82 7.48 -14.70 -21.24
CA VAL A 82 7.64 -15.48 -20.01
C VAL A 82 8.25 -16.83 -20.35
N ASP A 83 9.32 -17.18 -19.64
CA ASP A 83 9.95 -18.48 -19.69
C ASP A 83 9.53 -19.30 -18.46
N TYR A 84 9.36 -20.62 -18.64
CA TYR A 84 8.96 -21.56 -17.57
C TYR A 84 10.04 -22.63 -17.39
N PRO A 85 11.14 -22.34 -16.69
CA PRO A 85 12.23 -23.30 -16.51
C PRO A 85 11.80 -24.55 -15.72
N GLN A 86 10.81 -24.43 -14.82
CA GLN A 86 10.20 -25.52 -14.05
C GLN A 86 8.74 -25.18 -13.72
N ARG A 87 7.89 -26.20 -13.46
CA ARG A 87 6.44 -25.99 -13.17
C ARG A 87 6.14 -25.04 -12.01
N SER A 88 7.07 -24.87 -11.06
CA SER A 88 6.89 -24.02 -9.87
C SER A 88 7.32 -22.57 -10.06
N ARG A 89 7.90 -22.21 -11.23
CA ARG A 89 8.50 -20.89 -11.43
C ARG A 89 8.25 -20.36 -12.84
N ALA A 90 7.67 -19.17 -12.91
CA ALA A 90 7.63 -18.35 -14.10
C ALA A 90 8.74 -17.28 -14.02
N LYS A 91 9.43 -17.04 -15.13
CA LYS A 91 10.42 -15.98 -15.27
C LYS A 91 9.96 -15.03 -16.37
N ILE A 92 9.61 -13.81 -16.02
CA ILE A 92 9.37 -12.74 -17.00
C ILE A 92 10.73 -12.42 -17.65
N THR A 93 10.82 -12.54 -18.97
CA THR A 93 12.04 -12.27 -19.74
C THR A 93 11.95 -10.98 -20.53
N GLU A 94 10.74 -10.49 -20.81
CA GLU A 94 10.50 -9.22 -21.48
C GLU A 94 9.22 -8.58 -20.96
N ALA A 95 9.30 -7.32 -20.55
CA ALA A 95 8.17 -6.52 -20.11
C ALA A 95 8.42 -5.04 -20.36
N TYR A 96 7.34 -4.29 -20.58
CA TYR A 96 7.36 -2.84 -20.71
C TYR A 96 6.55 -2.20 -19.59
N PHE A 97 7.02 -1.08 -19.05
CA PHE A 97 6.21 -0.28 -18.13
C PHE A 97 4.97 0.26 -18.83
N ARG A 98 3.85 0.27 -18.12
CA ARG A 98 2.63 0.94 -18.56
C ARG A 98 2.40 2.17 -17.70
N GLN A 99 1.72 3.17 -18.26
CA GLN A 99 1.24 4.29 -17.48
C GLN A 99 0.11 3.80 -16.58
N ALA A 100 0.18 4.11 -15.28
CA ALA A 100 -0.94 3.86 -14.38
C ALA A 100 -2.15 4.71 -14.80
N SER A 101 -3.36 4.18 -14.64
CA SER A 101 -4.61 4.92 -14.89
C SER A 101 -5.28 5.39 -13.59
N THR A 102 -4.78 4.93 -12.43
CA THR A 102 -5.36 5.18 -11.12
C THR A 102 -4.29 5.71 -10.16
N THR A 103 -4.72 6.13 -8.98
CA THR A 103 -3.88 6.39 -7.79
C THR A 103 -3.15 5.13 -7.30
N ASP A 104 -2.12 5.32 -6.49
CA ASP A 104 -1.22 4.26 -6.04
C ASP A 104 -1.74 3.43 -4.86
N TYR A 105 -2.63 3.96 -4.01
CA TYR A 105 -3.10 3.24 -2.82
C TYR A 105 -4.62 3.12 -2.80
N SER A 106 -5.11 1.97 -2.33
CA SER A 106 -6.53 1.76 -2.13
C SER A 106 -6.81 0.68 -1.11
N GLY A 107 -8.00 0.70 -0.51
CA GLY A 107 -8.40 -0.30 0.46
C GLY A 107 -9.78 -0.07 1.05
N VAL A 108 -10.00 -0.67 2.21
CA VAL A 108 -11.24 -0.54 2.98
C VAL A 108 -10.95 -0.18 4.43
N TYR A 109 -11.76 0.74 4.95
CA TYR A 109 -11.77 1.14 6.35
C TYR A 109 -13.22 1.31 6.81
N GLN A 110 -13.63 0.59 7.86
CA GLN A 110 -15.02 0.56 8.38
C GLN A 110 -16.09 0.46 7.27
N GLY A 111 -15.87 -0.44 6.31
CA GLY A 111 -16.79 -0.67 5.19
C GLY A 111 -16.80 0.41 4.10
N ARG A 112 -15.97 1.46 4.22
CA ARG A 112 -15.84 2.51 3.20
C ARG A 112 -14.59 2.29 2.35
N TYR A 113 -14.73 2.55 1.05
CA TYR A 113 -13.61 2.51 0.12
C TYR A 113 -12.68 3.71 0.36
N ILE A 114 -11.40 3.42 0.55
CA ILE A 114 -10.32 4.40 0.68
C ILE A 114 -9.47 4.35 -0.59
N ASP A 115 -9.13 5.51 -1.14
CA ASP A 115 -8.28 5.64 -2.33
C ASP A 115 -7.40 6.89 -2.18
N PHE A 116 -6.09 6.75 -2.32
CA PHE A 116 -5.24 7.93 -2.21
C PHE A 116 -3.96 7.83 -3.03
N GLU A 117 -3.41 9.01 -3.29
CA GLU A 117 -2.10 9.19 -3.88
C GLU A 117 -1.13 9.77 -2.84
N ALA A 118 0.16 9.48 -2.98
CA ALA A 118 1.19 10.04 -2.14
C ALA A 118 2.33 10.61 -2.99
N LYS A 119 2.70 11.87 -2.74
CA LYS A 119 3.81 12.54 -3.42
C LYS A 119 4.68 13.28 -2.42
N GLU A 120 5.97 13.33 -2.71
CA GLU A 120 6.94 14.13 -1.97
C GLU A 120 7.55 15.25 -2.82
N THR A 121 8.06 16.29 -2.15
CA THR A 121 8.84 17.35 -2.78
C THR A 121 9.91 17.88 -1.82
N HIS A 122 11.02 18.36 -2.39
CA HIS A 122 12.05 19.11 -1.66
C HIS A 122 11.86 20.63 -1.76
N GLN A 123 10.85 21.10 -2.50
CA GLN A 123 10.49 22.52 -2.51
C GLN A 123 9.97 22.93 -1.13
N LYS A 124 10.21 24.19 -0.75
CA LYS A 124 9.82 24.71 0.58
C LYS A 124 8.57 25.58 0.57
N THR A 125 8.12 26.00 -0.62
CA THR A 125 7.06 27.01 -0.76
C THR A 125 5.92 26.57 -1.67
N SER A 126 6.08 25.50 -2.44
CA SER A 126 5.03 24.98 -3.31
C SER A 126 5.22 23.50 -3.65
N PHE A 127 4.16 22.87 -4.10
CA PHE A 127 4.15 21.49 -4.56
C PHE A 127 3.98 21.42 -6.08
N PRO A 128 4.92 20.85 -6.85
CA PRO A 128 4.81 20.82 -8.31
C PRO A 128 3.59 20.05 -8.81
N LEU A 129 2.75 20.69 -9.64
CA LEU A 129 1.56 20.04 -10.21
C LEU A 129 1.90 18.97 -11.24
N LYS A 130 3.08 19.05 -11.87
CA LYS A 130 3.59 18.00 -12.77
C LYS A 130 3.69 16.62 -12.11
N ASN A 131 3.67 16.57 -10.77
CA ASN A 131 3.66 15.32 -10.00
C ASN A 131 2.27 14.64 -10.02
N PHE A 132 1.23 15.33 -10.50
CA PHE A 132 -0.12 14.81 -10.67
C PHE A 132 -0.45 14.73 -12.16
N HIS A 133 -0.80 13.54 -12.60
CA HIS A 133 -1.25 13.33 -13.97
C HIS A 133 -2.77 13.46 -14.07
N GLU A 134 -3.27 13.95 -15.22
CA GLU A 134 -4.70 14.20 -15.43
C GLU A 134 -5.58 12.97 -15.14
N HIS A 135 -5.13 11.77 -15.54
CA HIS A 135 -5.86 10.52 -15.26
C HIS A 135 -6.08 10.28 -13.76
N GLN A 136 -5.18 10.75 -12.88
CA GLN A 136 -5.33 10.61 -11.43
C GLN A 136 -6.41 11.55 -10.90
N ILE A 137 -6.45 12.79 -11.41
CA ILE A 137 -7.49 13.78 -11.07
C ILE A 137 -8.86 13.25 -11.48
N VAL A 138 -8.97 12.71 -12.71
CA VAL A 138 -10.19 12.10 -13.22
C VAL A 138 -10.59 10.88 -12.38
N HIS A 139 -9.65 9.99 -12.07
CA HIS A 139 -9.90 8.82 -11.21
C HIS A 139 -10.44 9.23 -9.84
N MET A 140 -9.78 10.17 -9.16
CA MET A 140 -10.24 10.67 -7.86
C MET A 140 -11.64 11.28 -7.94
N SER A 141 -11.96 12.03 -9.00
CA SER A 141 -13.32 12.54 -9.23
C SER A 141 -14.34 11.40 -9.32
N LYS A 142 -14.02 10.31 -10.03
CA LYS A 142 -14.90 9.13 -10.15
C LYS A 142 -15.06 8.37 -8.84
N VAL A 143 -14.03 8.31 -8.00
CA VAL A 143 -14.13 7.72 -6.66
C VAL A 143 -15.09 8.53 -5.79
N LEU A 144 -14.98 9.87 -5.80
CA LEU A 144 -15.86 10.75 -5.04
C LEU A 144 -17.32 10.68 -5.51
N GLU A 145 -17.56 10.61 -6.83
CA GLU A 145 -18.90 10.39 -7.40
C GLU A 145 -19.57 9.11 -6.86
N GLN A 146 -18.78 8.08 -6.53
CA GLN A 146 -19.25 6.82 -5.96
C GLN A 146 -19.25 6.81 -4.42
N LYS A 147 -19.10 7.98 -3.77
CA LYS A 147 -19.08 8.15 -2.31
C LYS A 147 -17.89 7.47 -1.61
N GLY A 148 -16.84 7.13 -2.36
CA GLY A 148 -15.56 6.70 -1.82
C GLY A 148 -14.81 7.87 -1.17
N ILE A 149 -13.84 7.55 -0.31
CA ILE A 149 -12.99 8.55 0.33
C ILE A 149 -11.71 8.66 -0.50
N ALA A 150 -11.49 9.84 -1.10
CA ALA A 150 -10.31 10.13 -1.91
C ALA A 150 -9.51 11.30 -1.33
N PHE A 151 -8.20 11.13 -1.23
CA PHE A 151 -7.28 12.19 -0.77
C PHE A 151 -5.87 12.04 -1.36
N VAL A 152 -5.01 13.01 -1.07
CA VAL A 152 -3.59 12.98 -1.39
C VAL A 152 -2.76 13.29 -0.16
N LEU A 153 -1.70 12.50 0.06
CA LEU A 153 -0.67 12.79 1.04
C LEU A 153 0.48 13.57 0.37
N LEU A 154 0.78 14.74 0.91
CA LEU A 154 1.82 15.64 0.41
C LEU A 154 2.93 15.78 1.45
N HIS A 155 4.13 15.32 1.13
CA HIS A 155 5.28 15.45 2.02
C HIS A 155 6.29 16.49 1.51
N PHE A 156 6.60 17.46 2.36
CA PHE A 156 7.64 18.46 2.15
C PHE A 156 8.91 18.00 2.86
N ALA A 157 9.73 17.21 2.17
CA ALA A 157 10.91 16.56 2.75
C ALA A 157 11.93 17.55 3.35
N SER A 158 12.05 18.75 2.77
CA SER A 158 12.95 19.79 3.30
C SER A 158 12.40 20.53 4.52
N LEU A 159 11.10 20.39 4.81
CA LEU A 159 10.45 20.97 5.99
C LEU A 159 10.11 19.92 7.05
N ASP A 160 10.19 18.63 6.69
CA ASP A 160 9.71 17.50 7.51
C ASP A 160 8.21 17.65 7.87
N GLU A 161 7.42 18.14 6.91
CA GLU A 161 5.98 18.35 7.06
C GLU A 161 5.19 17.45 6.11
N THR A 162 4.16 16.78 6.63
CA THR A 162 3.25 15.95 5.85
C THR A 162 1.83 16.48 5.99
N TYR A 163 1.10 16.54 4.87
CA TYR A 163 -0.26 17.03 4.81
C TYR A 163 -1.20 16.02 4.16
N TYR A 164 -2.40 15.88 4.73
CA TYR A 164 -3.56 15.23 4.14
C TYR A 164 -4.41 16.27 3.41
N LEU A 165 -4.47 16.20 2.09
CA LEU A 165 -5.31 17.08 1.27
C LEU A 165 -6.51 16.28 0.73
N PRO A 166 -7.77 16.60 1.12
CA PRO A 166 -8.94 16.02 0.50
C PRO A 166 -8.91 16.20 -1.03
N SER A 167 -9.25 15.15 -1.80
CA SER A 167 -9.14 15.21 -3.27
C SER A 167 -10.05 16.28 -3.87
N GLU A 168 -11.18 16.61 -3.23
CA GLU A 168 -12.06 17.69 -3.68
C GLU A 168 -11.32 19.03 -3.81
N ASN A 169 -10.47 19.37 -2.82
CA ASN A 169 -9.66 20.58 -2.84
C ASN A 169 -8.61 20.54 -3.96
N LEU A 170 -7.95 19.39 -4.14
CA LEU A 170 -6.99 19.21 -5.25
C LEU A 170 -7.67 19.33 -6.62
N ILE A 171 -8.80 18.67 -6.82
CA ILE A 171 -9.56 18.69 -8.07
C ILE A 171 -10.01 20.12 -8.38
N ARG A 172 -10.57 20.82 -7.39
CA ARG A 172 -10.99 22.22 -7.52
C ARG A 172 -9.81 23.11 -7.93
N PHE A 173 -8.67 23.00 -7.22
CA PHE A 173 -7.47 23.76 -7.55
C PHE A 173 -7.00 23.48 -8.98
N TYR A 174 -6.96 22.21 -9.38
CA TYR A 174 -6.53 21.77 -10.70
C TYR A 174 -7.42 22.35 -11.82
N GLN A 175 -8.74 22.38 -11.61
CA GLN A 175 -9.71 22.87 -12.59
C GLN A 175 -9.73 24.41 -12.69
N GLU A 176 -9.67 25.12 -11.58
CA GLU A 176 -9.72 26.60 -11.55
C GLU A 176 -8.43 27.23 -12.07
N LYS A 177 -7.29 26.56 -11.87
CA LYS A 177 -5.96 27.13 -12.14
C LYS A 177 -5.30 26.56 -13.38
N LYS A 178 -6.07 26.03 -14.34
CA LYS A 178 -5.61 25.51 -15.64
C LYS A 178 -4.47 26.39 -16.20
N GLY A 179 -3.22 25.96 -16.00
CA GLY A 179 -2.01 26.71 -16.39
C GLY A 179 -0.96 26.93 -15.30
N LEU A 180 -1.30 26.87 -14.00
CA LEU A 180 -0.31 26.93 -12.91
C LEU A 180 0.54 25.65 -12.88
N LYS A 181 1.82 25.82 -12.52
CA LYS A 181 2.81 24.73 -12.47
C LYS A 181 2.97 24.10 -11.08
N SER A 182 2.40 24.71 -10.04
CA SER A 182 2.50 24.24 -8.66
C SER A 182 1.34 24.73 -7.77
N ILE A 183 1.16 24.05 -6.64
CA ILE A 183 0.23 24.37 -5.56
C ILE A 183 1.02 25.08 -4.45
N PRO A 184 0.75 26.35 -4.11
CA PRO A 184 1.45 27.04 -3.02
C PRO A 184 1.28 26.33 -1.66
N LEU A 185 2.32 26.37 -0.82
CA LEU A 185 2.26 25.82 0.54
C LEU A 185 1.15 26.49 1.38
N ASP A 186 0.92 27.80 1.20
CA ASP A 186 -0.14 28.52 1.90
C ASP A 186 -1.53 27.97 1.57
N TYR A 187 -1.77 27.62 0.29
CA TYR A 187 -3.00 26.94 -0.10
C TYR A 187 -3.13 25.58 0.59
N ILE A 188 -2.04 24.82 0.65
CA ILE A 188 -2.03 23.51 1.33
C ILE A 188 -2.32 23.69 2.82
N LYS A 189 -1.68 24.64 3.50
CA LYS A 189 -1.94 24.91 4.93
C LYS A 189 -3.38 25.34 5.21
N GLN A 190 -4.03 26.01 4.25
CA GLN A 190 -5.42 26.44 4.37
C GLN A 190 -6.43 25.32 4.12
N HIS A 191 -6.12 24.38 3.22
CA HIS A 191 -7.07 23.39 2.69
C HIS A 191 -6.75 21.93 3.03
N ALA A 192 -5.60 21.68 3.64
CA ALA A 192 -5.12 20.36 4.06
C ALA A 192 -4.97 20.29 5.59
N TYR A 193 -4.87 19.08 6.10
CA TYR A 193 -4.66 18.80 7.51
C TYR A 193 -3.22 18.33 7.71
N GLN A 194 -2.48 18.96 8.62
CA GLN A 194 -1.11 18.54 8.91
C GLN A 194 -1.11 17.22 9.69
N ILE A 195 -0.28 16.27 9.26
CA ILE A 195 -0.08 14.99 9.93
C ILE A 195 1.10 15.12 10.91
N PRO A 196 0.91 14.84 12.21
CA PRO A 196 2.02 14.88 13.17
C PRO A 196 3.01 13.74 12.92
N SER A 197 4.32 14.06 12.85
CA SER A 197 5.40 13.15 12.46
C SER A 197 6.04 12.33 13.61
N ASN A 198 5.62 12.56 14.87
CA ASN A 198 6.21 11.98 16.07
C ASN A 198 5.30 10.98 16.81
N GLN A 199 4.66 10.08 16.07
CA GLN A 199 3.79 9.06 16.64
C GLN A 199 3.88 7.73 15.89
N ILE A 200 3.22 6.70 16.45
CA ILE A 200 3.08 5.38 15.84
C ILE A 200 1.58 5.15 15.63
N PRO A 201 1.13 4.86 14.39
CA PRO A 201 1.95 4.75 13.18
C PRO A 201 2.49 6.11 12.72
N ARG A 202 3.50 6.10 11.83
CA ARG A 202 4.24 7.31 11.41
C ARG A 202 3.37 8.33 10.67
N ILE A 203 2.46 7.84 9.83
CA ILE A 203 1.58 8.68 9.02
C ILE A 203 0.13 8.27 9.33
N PRO A 204 -0.43 8.64 10.50
CA PRO A 204 -1.73 8.18 10.94
C PRO A 204 -2.87 8.91 10.21
N TYR A 205 -2.92 8.79 8.89
CA TYR A 205 -3.88 9.50 8.04
C TYR A 205 -5.34 9.08 8.30
N LEU A 206 -5.59 7.90 8.88
CA LEU A 206 -6.94 7.45 9.20
C LEU A 206 -7.57 8.24 10.34
N ASP A 207 -6.78 8.85 11.22
CA ASP A 207 -7.30 9.74 12.28
C ASP A 207 -8.03 10.93 11.67
N ILE A 208 -7.47 11.49 10.59
CA ILE A 208 -8.08 12.58 9.82
C ILE A 208 -9.31 12.07 9.07
N VAL A 209 -9.25 10.87 8.49
CA VAL A 209 -10.43 10.25 7.85
C VAL A 209 -11.58 10.13 8.84
N ASN A 210 -11.34 9.64 10.05
CA ASN A 210 -12.35 9.54 11.11
C ASN A 210 -12.96 10.88 11.46
N GLN A 211 -12.11 11.89 11.64
CA GLN A 211 -12.57 13.24 11.98
C GLN A 211 -13.47 13.84 10.90
N LEU A 212 -13.17 13.61 9.62
CA LEU A 212 -13.89 14.24 8.51
C LEU A 212 -15.12 13.47 8.05
N CYS A 213 -15.15 12.16 8.27
CA CYS A 213 -16.14 11.29 7.65
C CYS A 213 -17.08 10.61 8.66
N GLU A 214 -16.99 10.95 9.95
CA GLU A 214 -17.80 10.37 11.05
C GLU A 214 -17.90 8.84 10.95
N VAL A 215 -16.76 8.20 10.69
CA VAL A 215 -16.74 6.76 10.44
C VAL A 215 -16.81 6.05 11.81
N ASN A 216 -18.02 5.63 12.17
CA ASN A 216 -18.34 4.91 13.42
C ASN A 216 -17.86 3.46 13.39
#